data_AF-A0A6B2FZR7-F1
#
_entry.id   AF-A0A6B2FZR7-F1
#
_cell.length_a   1.000
_cell.length_b   1.000
_cell.length_c   1.000
_cell.angle_alpha   90.00
_cell.angle_beta   90.00
_cell.angle_gamma   90.00
#
_symmetry.space_group_name_H-M   'P 1'
#
loop_
_entity.id
_entity.type
_entity.pdbx_description
1 polymer ?
#
loop_
_entity_poly.entity_id
_entity_poly.type
_entity_poly.pdbx_seq_one_letter_code
_entity_poly.pdbx_strand_id
1 'polypeptide(L)'
;MIFRHLLYIKYCSRTLSRFWQHILKLYNQTQDIISRKKYSLTMMIINKMLHFLNNFEYFIQFDVIDPNWNYFILQISKVESLEELILKNNDFLDKTLKDCMLTHSKLVEVIFLLFLYKIEFQFNH
;
A
#
# COMPACT_ATOMS: atom_id res chain seq x y z
N MET A 1 7.86 9.72 10.30
CA MET A 1 6.75 9.89 9.34
C MET A 1 6.64 8.74 8.34
N ILE A 2 7.73 8.25 7.72
CA ILE A 2 7.75 7.08 6.81
C ILE A 2 7.01 5.87 7.35
N PHE A 3 7.33 5.45 8.58
CA PHE A 3 6.73 4.25 9.15
C PHE A 3 5.20 4.30 9.15
N ARG A 4 4.61 5.48 9.42
CA ARG A 4 3.16 5.67 9.36
C ARG A 4 2.61 5.49 7.94
N HIS A 5 3.33 5.95 6.91
CA HIS A 5 2.93 5.78 5.52
C HIS A 5 3.07 4.34 5.02
N LEU A 6 4.17 3.67 5.36
CA LEU A 6 4.34 2.23 5.07
C LEU A 6 3.26 1.39 5.75
N LEU A 7 2.97 1.71 7.02
CA LEU A 7 1.88 1.06 7.76
C LEU A 7 0.52 1.32 7.10
N TYR A 8 0.27 2.53 6.61
CA TYR A 8 -0.98 2.86 5.94
C TYR A 8 -1.16 2.07 4.64
N ILE A 9 -0.14 2.03 3.78
CA ILE A 9 -0.17 1.23 2.55
C ILE A 9 -0.44 -0.25 2.88
N LYS A 10 0.28 -0.78 3.88
CA LYS A 10 0.09 -2.17 4.33
C LYS A 10 -1.31 -2.41 4.88
N TYR A 11 -1.85 -1.44 5.60
CA TYR A 11 -3.21 -1.49 6.12
C TYR A 11 -4.23 -1.52 4.98
N CYS A 12 -4.12 -0.64 3.98
CA CYS A 12 -4.98 -0.63 2.80
C CYS A 12 -4.94 -1.96 2.05
N SER A 13 -3.74 -2.51 1.80
CA SER A 13 -3.56 -3.82 1.15
C SER A 13 -4.27 -4.95 1.91
N ARG A 14 -4.10 -5.00 3.23
CA ARG A 14 -4.77 -6.00 4.09
C ARG A 14 -6.28 -5.83 4.12
N THR A 15 -6.78 -4.60 4.23
CA THR A 15 -8.22 -4.32 4.23
C THR A 15 -8.86 -4.72 2.91
N LEU A 16 -8.21 -4.41 1.79
CA LEU A 16 -8.68 -4.79 0.47
C LEU A 16 -8.66 -6.32 0.28
N SER A 17 -7.64 -7.01 0.80
CA SER A 17 -7.55 -8.47 0.77
C SER A 17 -8.69 -9.13 1.57
N ARG A 18 -9.03 -8.59 2.74
CA ARG A 18 -10.17 -9.05 3.55
C ARG A 18 -11.49 -8.82 2.82
N PHE A 19 -11.63 -7.67 2.19
CA PHE A 19 -12.82 -7.37 1.39
C PHE A 19 -12.98 -8.32 0.21
N TRP A 20 -11.88 -8.64 -0.49
CA TRP A 20 -11.87 -9.65 -1.54
C TRP A 20 -12.35 -11.01 -1.05
N GLN A 21 -11.85 -11.48 0.10
CA GLN A 21 -12.28 -12.75 0.70
C GLN A 21 -13.77 -12.75 1.06
N HIS A 22 -14.28 -11.62 1.54
CA HIS A 22 -15.70 -11.46 1.83
C HIS A 22 -16.56 -11.57 0.55
N ILE A 23 -16.17 -10.86 -0.51
CA ILE A 23 -16.85 -10.91 -1.80
C ILE A 23 -16.76 -12.30 -2.44
N LEU A 24 -15.64 -13.01 -2.27
CA LEU A 24 -15.48 -14.40 -2.71
C LEU A 24 -16.45 -15.35 -2.00
N LYS A 25 -16.62 -15.18 -0.70
CA LYS A 25 -17.60 -15.94 0.06
C LYS A 25 -19.02 -15.69 -0.45
N LEU A 26 -19.39 -14.42 -0.68
CA LEU A 26 -20.71 -14.05 -1.21
C LEU A 26 -20.94 -14.60 -2.60
N TYR A 27 -19.95 -14.50 -3.50
CA TYR A 27 -20.03 -15.05 -4.85
C TYR A 27 -20.32 -16.56 -4.85
N ASN A 28 -19.62 -17.32 -4.00
CA ASN A 28 -19.80 -18.78 -3.89
C ASN A 28 -21.17 -19.17 -3.30
N GLN A 29 -21.75 -18.31 -2.47
CA GLN A 29 -23.08 -18.53 -1.86
C GLN A 29 -24.23 -18.09 -2.77
N THR A 30 -23.94 -17.30 -3.81
CA THR A 30 -24.97 -16.70 -4.66
C THR A 30 -25.34 -17.63 -5.82
N GLN A 31 -26.61 -17.99 -5.92
CA GLN A 31 -27.15 -18.82 -7.01
C GLN A 31 -27.64 -17.97 -8.20
N ASP A 32 -28.01 -16.71 -7.96
CA ASP A 32 -28.48 -15.79 -9.01
C ASP A 32 -27.35 -15.39 -9.99
N ILE A 33 -27.68 -15.35 -11.29
CA ILE A 33 -26.74 -15.05 -12.38
C ILE A 33 -26.39 -13.56 -12.42
N ILE A 34 -27.36 -12.69 -12.17
CA ILE A 34 -27.17 -11.22 -12.24
C ILE A 34 -26.24 -10.79 -11.10
N SER A 35 -26.54 -11.27 -9.89
CA SER A 35 -25.74 -11.01 -8.70
C SER A 35 -24.32 -11.60 -8.83
N ARG A 36 -24.16 -12.80 -9.39
CA ARG A 36 -22.83 -13.38 -9.67
C ARG A 36 -22.00 -12.54 -10.65
N LYS A 37 -22.60 -11.99 -11.71
CA LYS A 37 -21.89 -11.07 -12.62
C LYS A 37 -21.43 -9.80 -11.91
N LYS A 38 -22.26 -9.21 -11.04
CA LYS A 38 -21.88 -8.05 -10.22
C LYS A 38 -20.67 -8.37 -9.34
N TYR A 39 -20.72 -9.46 -8.58
CA TYR A 39 -19.60 -9.89 -7.72
C TYR A 39 -18.32 -10.17 -8.52
N SER A 40 -18.43 -10.82 -9.69
CA SER A 40 -17.28 -11.10 -10.56
C SER A 40 -16.60 -9.82 -11.07
N LEU A 41 -17.38 -8.81 -11.48
CA LEU A 41 -16.85 -7.50 -11.87
C LEU A 41 -16.16 -6.81 -10.69
N THR A 42 -16.78 -6.83 -9.52
CA THR A 42 -16.19 -6.27 -8.29
C THR A 42 -14.87 -6.97 -7.93
N MET A 43 -14.81 -8.29 -8.01
CA MET A 43 -13.57 -9.05 -7.80
C MET A 43 -12.47 -8.68 -8.80
N MET A 44 -12.81 -8.52 -10.08
CA MET A 44 -11.84 -8.17 -11.11
C MET A 44 -11.19 -6.81 -10.80
N ILE A 45 -11.98 -5.85 -10.32
CA ILE A 45 -11.50 -4.54 -9.89
C ILE A 45 -10.59 -4.67 -8.68
N ILE A 46 -11.04 -5.38 -7.64
CA ILE A 46 -10.25 -5.58 -6.41
C ILE A 46 -8.92 -6.28 -6.73
N ASN A 47 -8.91 -7.27 -7.62
CA ASN A 47 -7.70 -7.97 -8.03
C ASN A 47 -6.70 -7.03 -8.71
N LYS A 48 -7.16 -6.14 -9.60
CA LYS A 48 -6.28 -5.14 -10.24
C LYS A 48 -5.67 -4.19 -9.22
N MET A 49 -6.47 -3.75 -8.25
CA MET A 49 -5.99 -2.89 -7.17
C MET A 49 -5.00 -3.60 -6.25
N LEU A 50 -5.28 -4.84 -5.85
CA LEU A 50 -4.37 -5.65 -5.05
C LEU A 50 -3.04 -5.85 -5.78
N HIS A 51 -3.10 -6.13 -7.09
CA HIS A 51 -1.89 -6.24 -7.90
C HIS A 51 -1.08 -4.94 -7.92
N PHE A 52 -1.74 -3.79 -8.10
CA PHE A 52 -1.10 -2.48 -8.02
C PHE A 52 -0.47 -2.24 -6.64
N LEU A 53 -1.21 -2.45 -5.55
CA LEU A 53 -0.71 -2.25 -4.19
C LEU A 53 0.46 -3.19 -3.86
N ASN A 54 0.39 -4.44 -4.28
CA ASN A 54 1.48 -5.39 -4.09
C ASN A 54 2.73 -4.92 -4.84
N ASN A 55 2.62 -4.57 -6.13
CA ASN A 55 3.76 -4.06 -6.91
C ASN A 55 4.34 -2.78 -6.28
N PHE A 56 3.48 -1.92 -5.75
CA PHE A 56 3.92 -0.70 -5.06
C PHE A 56 4.64 -0.99 -3.74
N GLU A 57 4.14 -1.94 -2.95
CA GLU A 57 4.84 -2.41 -1.74
C GLU A 57 6.21 -3.01 -2.10
N TYR A 58 6.29 -3.79 -3.19
CA TYR A 58 7.55 -4.33 -3.70
C TYR A 58 8.53 -3.23 -4.10
N PHE A 59 8.08 -2.24 -4.87
CA PHE A 59 8.89 -1.09 -5.26
C PHE A 59 9.45 -0.36 -4.03
N ILE A 60 8.60 -0.05 -3.05
CA ILE A 60 9.05 0.66 -1.84
C ILE A 60 10.09 -0.17 -1.08
N GLN A 61 9.88 -1.47 -0.94
CA GLN A 61 10.79 -2.35 -0.21
C GLN A 61 12.15 -2.45 -0.92
N PHE A 62 12.14 -2.90 -2.17
CA PHE A 62 13.35 -3.32 -2.87
C PHE A 62 14.07 -2.19 -3.61
N ASP A 63 13.32 -1.23 -4.16
CA ASP A 63 13.91 -0.15 -4.97
C ASP A 63 14.16 1.13 -4.15
N VAL A 64 13.56 1.25 -2.96
CA VAL A 64 13.70 2.46 -2.13
C VAL A 64 14.30 2.17 -0.76
N ILE A 65 13.71 1.27 0.04
CA ILE A 65 14.16 1.03 1.42
C ILE A 65 15.51 0.30 1.43
N ASP A 66 15.63 -0.83 0.75
CA ASP A 66 16.86 -1.64 0.74
C ASP A 66 18.10 -0.86 0.26
N PRO A 67 18.08 -0.10 -0.85
CA PRO A 67 19.26 0.66 -1.28
C PRO A 67 19.58 1.82 -0.34
N ASN A 68 18.59 2.53 0.18
CA ASN A 68 18.82 3.62 1.13
C ASN A 68 19.35 3.09 2.47
N TRP A 69 18.88 1.91 2.92
CA TRP A 69 19.37 1.25 4.12
C TRP A 69 20.84 0.83 3.98
N ASN A 70 21.19 0.20 2.84
CA ASN A 70 22.57 -0.17 2.56
C ASN A 70 23.49 1.06 2.53
N TYR A 71 23.04 2.16 1.92
CA TYR A 71 23.78 3.42 1.95
C TYR A 71 23.96 3.96 3.38
N PHE A 72 22.90 3.92 4.19
CA PHE A 72 22.93 4.38 5.58
C PHE A 72 23.90 3.57 6.45
N ILE A 73 23.92 2.24 6.33
CA ILE A 73 24.87 1.38 7.06
C ILE A 73 26.32 1.69 6.71
N LEU A 74 26.62 1.97 5.43
CA LEU A 74 27.95 2.38 5.00
C LEU A 74 28.37 3.77 5.52
N GLN A 75 27.40 4.64 5.82
CA GLN A 75 27.67 5.94 6.41
C GLN A 75 27.93 5.81 7.91
N ILE A 76 27.10 5.06 8.64
CA ILE A 76 27.24 4.86 10.09
C ILE A 76 28.57 4.20 10.47
N SER A 77 29.09 3.29 9.65
CA SER A 77 30.37 2.61 9.94
C SER A 77 31.58 3.55 10.03
N LYS A 78 31.43 4.80 9.57
CA LYS A 78 32.47 5.84 9.58
C LYS A 78 32.22 6.95 10.59
N VAL A 79 31.10 6.89 11.31
CA VAL A 79 30.70 7.94 12.25
C VAL A 79 31.33 7.68 13.60
N GLU A 80 31.99 8.69 14.16
CA GLU A 80 32.64 8.61 15.48
C GLU A 80 31.83 9.29 16.60
N SER A 81 30.80 10.06 16.24
CA SER A 81 30.01 10.86 17.20
C SER A 81 28.50 10.55 17.16
N LEU A 82 27.85 10.65 18.31
CA LEU A 82 26.39 10.44 18.45
C LEU A 82 25.58 11.47 17.62
N GLU A 83 26.02 12.73 17.62
CA GLU A 83 25.32 13.82 16.92
C GLU A 83 25.31 13.59 15.41
N GLU A 84 26.45 13.16 14.86
CA GLU A 84 26.56 12.82 13.45
C GLU A 84 25.73 11.58 13.09
N LEU A 85 25.63 10.60 13.99
CA LEU A 85 24.75 9.44 13.80
C LEU A 85 23.27 9.85 13.72
N ILE A 86 22.83 10.77 14.58
CA ILE A 86 21.47 11.31 14.57
C ILE A 86 21.19 12.06 13.26
N LEU A 87 22.14 12.88 12.80
CA LEU A 87 22.03 13.59 11.52
C LEU A 87 21.89 12.62 10.34
N LYS A 88 22.78 11.61 10.25
CA LYS A 88 22.72 10.61 9.18
C LYS A 88 21.43 9.80 9.19
N ASN A 89 20.87 9.52 10.38
CA ASN A 89 19.58 8.84 10.50
C ASN A 89 18.43 9.72 10.00
N ASN A 90 18.43 11.01 10.32
CA ASN A 90 17.44 11.94 9.80
C ASN A 90 17.55 12.12 8.28
N ASP A 91 18.76 12.19 7.74
CA ASP A 91 19.01 12.26 6.29
C ASP A 91 18.52 10.99 5.58
N PHE A 92 18.80 9.81 6.15
CA PHE A 92 18.27 8.53 5.64
C PHE A 92 16.75 8.57 5.59
N LEU A 93 16.10 8.98 6.69
CA LEU A 93 14.65 9.09 6.73
C LEU A 93 14.14 10.07 5.67
N ASP A 94 14.66 11.28 5.57
CA ASP A 94 14.16 12.27 4.60
C ASP A 94 14.38 11.83 3.15
N LYS A 95 15.52 11.20 2.86
CA LYS A 95 15.81 10.66 1.53
C LYS A 95 14.88 9.52 1.15
N THR A 96 14.70 8.55 2.04
CA THR A 96 13.77 7.43 1.83
C THR A 96 12.33 7.95 1.65
N LEU A 97 11.96 9.03 2.32
CA LEU A 97 10.65 9.68 2.22
C LEU A 97 10.45 10.31 0.83
N LYS A 98 11.45 11.04 0.35
CA LYS A 98 11.44 11.64 -1.00
C LYS A 98 11.39 10.57 -2.09
N ASP A 99 12.20 9.53 -1.96
CA ASP A 99 12.34 8.45 -2.95
C ASP A 99 11.10 7.54 -2.99
N CYS A 100 10.33 7.42 -1.91
CA CYS A 100 9.05 6.69 -1.87
C CYS A 100 7.93 7.35 -2.72
N MET A 101 8.22 8.41 -3.49
CA MET A 101 7.25 9.14 -4.33
C MET A 101 5.99 9.58 -3.55
N LEU A 102 6.18 10.27 -2.43
CA LEU A 102 5.09 10.72 -1.55
C LEU A 102 4.14 11.78 -2.15
N THR A 103 4.29 12.14 -3.41
CA THR A 103 3.26 12.80 -4.22
C THR A 103 2.11 11.85 -4.62
N HIS A 104 2.27 10.52 -4.52
CA HIS A 104 1.25 9.55 -4.93
C HIS A 104 0.49 8.84 -3.79
N SER A 105 0.86 8.97 -2.52
CA SER A 105 0.11 8.31 -1.41
C SER A 105 -1.30 8.85 -1.24
N LYS A 106 -1.50 10.17 -1.42
CA LYS A 106 -2.84 10.79 -1.54
C LYS A 106 -3.63 10.21 -2.70
N LEU A 107 -2.95 9.82 -3.78
CA LEU A 107 -3.58 9.19 -4.93
C LEU A 107 -4.06 7.78 -4.56
N VAL A 108 -3.23 6.99 -3.85
CA VAL A 108 -3.66 5.69 -3.31
C VAL A 108 -4.83 5.83 -2.35
N GLU A 109 -4.82 6.85 -1.49
CA GLU A 109 -5.88 7.14 -0.53
C GLU A 109 -7.19 7.57 -1.21
N VAL A 110 -7.13 8.49 -2.19
CA VAL A 110 -8.27 8.91 -3.02
C VAL A 110 -8.81 7.73 -3.83
N ILE A 111 -7.92 6.93 -4.40
CA ILE A 111 -8.29 5.72 -5.13
C ILE A 111 -9.04 4.76 -4.17
N PHE A 112 -8.49 4.50 -2.99
CA PHE A 112 -9.09 3.62 -1.99
C PHE A 112 -10.46 4.14 -1.49
N LEU A 113 -10.59 5.44 -1.24
CA LEU A 113 -11.85 6.09 -0.86
C LEU A 113 -12.90 6.03 -1.96
N LEU A 114 -12.52 6.32 -3.22
CA LEU A 114 -13.39 6.17 -4.37
C LEU A 114 -13.84 4.72 -4.54
N PHE A 115 -12.97 3.75 -4.26
CA PHE A 115 -13.31 2.34 -4.33
C PHE A 115 -14.28 1.89 -3.24
N LEU A 116 -14.04 2.25 -1.99
CA LEU A 116 -14.98 1.97 -0.89
C LEU A 116 -16.35 2.60 -1.15
N TYR A 117 -16.36 3.87 -1.56
CA TYR A 117 -17.61 4.58 -1.90
C TYR A 117 -18.38 3.89 -3.03
N LYS A 118 -17.69 3.51 -4.11
CA LYS A 118 -18.32 2.87 -5.27
C LYS A 118 -18.85 1.47 -4.92
N ILE A 119 -18.17 0.76 -4.03
CA ILE A 119 -18.60 -0.54 -3.52
C ILE A 119 -19.85 -0.40 -2.63
N GLU A 120 -19.85 0.50 -1.65
CA GLU A 120 -21.04 0.75 -0.79
C GLU A 120 -22.26 1.16 -1.61
N PHE A 121 -22.07 2.02 -2.62
CA PHE A 121 -23.15 2.46 -3.50
C PHE A 121 -23.71 1.31 -4.38
N GLN A 122 -22.88 0.32 -4.71
CA GLN A 122 -23.26 -0.82 -5.56
C GLN A 122 -23.95 -1.96 -4.79
N PHE A 123 -23.93 -1.91 -3.45
CA PHE A 123 -24.60 -2.87 -2.56
C PHE A 123 -25.85 -2.32 -1.85
N ASN A 124 -26.06 -1.00 -1.82
CA ASN A 124 -27.25 -0.36 -1.21
C ASN A 124 -28.43 -0.14 -2.17
N HIS A 125 -28.36 -0.63 -3.41
CA HIS A 125 -29.44 -0.64 -4.41
C HIS A 125 -29.49 -1.95 -5.18
#